data_AF-A0A8J9X7E1-F1
#
_entry.id   AF-A0A8J9X7E1-F1
#
_cell.length_a   1.000
_cell.length_b   1.000
_cell.length_c   1.000
_cell.angle_alpha   90.00
_cell.angle_beta   90.00
_cell.angle_gamma   90.00
#
_symmetry.space_group_name_H-M   'P 1'
#
loop_
_entity.id
_entity.type
_entity.pdbx_description
1 polymer ?
#
loop_
_entity_poly.entity_id
_entity_poly.type
_entity_poly.pdbx_seq_one_letter_code
_entity_poly.pdbx_strand_id
1 'polypeptide(L)'
;MSFSRGEALDDSLAALQQQDENLSDDDNAQPDLDGEEAIAVDQEDPLLLAIDDLEGRVVSALDEVKLHPGVRTSAETNVHEELGTLLRPVLEVAAHTGPSIARTYYRGVGSDGVDSAADDVYERTVSDLVLPVLLEMAQSDMIPAKRASSLEFFRHLWQEWHKAGSWLDSTTSGSGTGPHGAGGSSGGGTTVPRHLLKRRKDKRLAREGELLRYWVQASIACTLPGVFTSENAESATASRGIIAASASLRPSLKHIVQRIKDADDRGANRLYAPVMKMVEGVLKKLFLSQQGEAVLSACIKFLEIVILCCSRKPQEAAARRRGQN
;
A
#
# COMPACT_ATOMS: atom_id res chain seq x y z
N MET A 1 -56.66 96.24 7.86
CA MET A 1 -57.07 95.18 6.92
C MET A 1 -56.08 94.05 7.15
N SER A 2 -56.43 92.97 7.81
CA SER A 2 -57.38 91.89 7.46
C SER A 2 -56.57 90.61 7.28
N PHE A 3 -57.05 89.56 7.94
CA PHE A 3 -56.65 88.17 7.84
C PHE A 3 -56.33 87.71 6.40
N SER A 4 -55.44 86.72 6.28
CA SER A 4 -55.89 85.37 5.91
C SER A 4 -54.85 84.29 6.16
N ARG A 5 -55.39 83.19 6.67
CA ARG A 5 -54.83 81.91 7.08
C ARG A 5 -55.28 80.93 6.00
N GLY A 6 -54.41 80.04 5.52
CA GLY A 6 -54.84 78.87 4.76
C GLY A 6 -53.84 78.36 3.74
N GLU A 7 -53.34 77.15 4.00
CA GLU A 7 -52.98 76.12 3.02
C GLU A 7 -51.63 76.21 2.30
N ALA A 8 -50.64 75.50 2.84
CA ALA A 8 -49.95 74.38 2.16
C ALA A 8 -48.89 73.78 3.11
N LEU A 9 -49.34 72.94 4.04
CA LEU A 9 -48.49 72.05 4.82
C LEU A 9 -48.19 70.81 3.97
N ASP A 10 -47.21 70.89 3.07
CA ASP A 10 -46.66 69.66 2.46
C ASP A 10 -45.21 69.76 1.91
N ASP A 11 -44.49 70.84 2.20
CA ASP A 11 -43.12 71.06 1.66
C ASP A 11 -42.02 71.20 2.73
N SER A 12 -42.23 70.70 3.95
CA SER A 12 -41.24 70.81 5.05
C SER A 12 -41.01 69.53 5.85
N LEU A 13 -41.09 68.38 5.17
CA LEU A 13 -40.63 67.09 5.71
C LEU A 13 -39.48 66.47 4.90
N ALA A 14 -39.03 67.13 3.83
CA ALA A 14 -37.90 66.69 2.99
C ALA A 14 -36.57 67.43 3.28
N ALA A 15 -36.53 68.38 4.23
CA ALA A 15 -35.36 69.24 4.47
C ALA A 15 -34.74 69.12 5.88
N LEU A 16 -35.08 68.10 6.66
CA LEU A 16 -34.53 67.85 8.01
C LEU A 16 -33.74 66.53 8.13
N GLN A 17 -33.26 65.99 7.00
CA GLN A 17 -32.49 64.73 6.96
C GLN A 17 -31.04 64.90 6.46
N GLN A 18 -30.46 66.11 6.51
CA GLN A 18 -29.13 66.34 5.94
C GLN A 18 -28.13 67.15 6.79
N GLN A 19 -28.38 67.43 8.07
CA GLN A 19 -27.39 68.10 8.91
C GLN A 19 -27.45 67.61 10.35
N ASP A 20 -26.87 66.44 10.59
CA ASP A 20 -26.22 66.07 11.85
C ASP A 20 -25.54 64.74 11.60
N GLU A 21 -24.23 64.72 11.41
CA GLU A 21 -23.29 63.63 11.76
C GLU A 21 -21.87 64.13 11.40
N ASN A 22 -21.39 65.10 12.15
CA ASN A 22 -19.97 65.41 12.20
C ASN A 22 -19.68 65.99 13.59
N LEU A 23 -19.17 65.15 14.50
CA LEU A 23 -18.27 65.45 15.63
C LEU A 23 -18.36 64.36 16.73
N SER A 24 -17.34 63.50 16.81
CA SER A 24 -16.62 63.00 18.00
C SER A 24 -16.10 61.58 17.70
N ASP A 25 -14.83 61.40 17.36
CA ASP A 25 -13.73 61.16 18.31
C ASP A 25 -14.06 60.04 19.31
N ASP A 26 -14.21 58.82 18.80
CA ASP A 26 -14.09 57.59 19.61
C ASP A 26 -13.05 56.67 18.97
N ASP A 27 -11.91 56.62 19.64
CA ASP A 27 -10.67 55.92 19.36
C ASP A 27 -10.82 54.41 19.60
N ASN A 28 -11.83 53.79 19.00
CA ASN A 28 -11.92 52.33 18.90
C ASN A 28 -11.35 51.90 17.55
N ALA A 29 -10.02 51.83 17.51
CA ALA A 29 -9.26 51.12 16.48
C ALA A 29 -9.63 49.63 16.49
N GLN A 30 -10.76 49.30 15.86
CA GLN A 30 -10.97 47.97 15.31
C GLN A 30 -10.20 47.96 13.98
N PRO A 31 -9.23 47.05 13.77
CA PRO A 31 -8.53 47.04 12.51
C PRO A 31 -9.53 46.65 11.42
N ASP A 32 -9.69 47.54 10.44
CA ASP A 32 -10.32 47.26 9.16
C ASP A 32 -9.59 46.08 8.52
N LEU A 33 -10.16 44.87 8.66
CA LEU A 33 -9.74 43.68 7.93
C LEU A 33 -10.38 43.67 6.54
N ASP A 34 -10.24 44.77 5.81
CA ASP A 34 -10.45 44.83 4.36
C ASP A 34 -9.11 45.13 3.69
N GLY A 35 -8.17 44.21 3.90
CA GLY A 35 -7.07 43.94 2.99
C GLY A 35 -7.22 42.46 2.60
N GLU A 36 -6.97 42.15 1.33
CA GLU A 36 -7.02 40.82 0.70
C GLU A 36 -5.95 39.85 1.25
N GLU A 37 -5.79 39.81 2.55
CA GLU A 37 -5.15 38.77 3.34
C GLU A 37 -6.21 38.26 4.33
N ALA A 38 -7.35 37.80 3.80
CA ALA A 38 -8.02 36.69 4.46
C ALA A 38 -6.91 35.66 4.65
N ILE A 39 -6.44 35.52 5.88
CA ILE A 39 -5.38 34.61 6.29
C ILE A 39 -5.63 33.34 5.49
N ALA A 40 -4.85 33.14 4.44
CA ALA A 40 -4.69 31.86 3.81
C ALA A 40 -3.97 31.08 4.89
N VAL A 41 -4.73 30.66 5.90
CA VAL A 41 -4.32 29.59 6.80
C VAL A 41 -3.90 28.54 5.80
N ASP A 42 -2.61 28.21 5.81
CA ASP A 42 -2.05 27.06 5.13
C ASP A 42 -2.96 25.87 5.42
N GLN A 43 -4.03 25.71 4.65
CA GLN A 43 -4.93 24.57 4.76
C GLN A 43 -4.15 23.47 4.07
N GLU A 44 -3.30 22.82 4.86
CA GLU A 44 -2.58 21.62 4.48
C GLU A 44 -3.55 20.71 3.72
N ASP A 45 -3.10 20.25 2.56
CA ASP A 45 -3.93 19.44 1.68
C ASP A 45 -4.46 18.22 2.49
N PRO A 46 -5.78 18.03 2.66
CA PRO A 46 -6.35 16.95 3.46
C PRO A 46 -5.90 15.55 3.02
N LEU A 47 -5.59 15.38 1.73
CA LEU A 47 -4.99 14.14 1.24
C LEU A 47 -3.58 13.96 1.81
N LEU A 48 -2.76 15.02 1.81
CA LEU A 48 -1.42 15.02 2.37
C LEU A 48 -1.44 14.73 3.88
N LEU A 49 -2.30 15.41 4.63
CA LEU A 49 -2.54 15.15 6.06
C LEU A 49 -2.91 13.68 6.33
N ALA A 50 -3.79 13.11 5.50
CA ALA A 50 -4.19 11.72 5.63
C ALA A 50 -3.06 10.75 5.28
N ILE A 51 -2.19 11.09 4.32
CA ILE A 51 -0.97 10.32 4.02
C ILE A 51 -0.01 10.37 5.20
N ASP A 52 0.23 11.55 5.77
CA ASP A 52 1.15 11.72 6.89
C ASP A 52 0.67 10.94 8.13
N ASP A 53 -0.64 10.88 8.37
CA ASP A 53 -1.23 10.01 9.41
C ASP A 53 -1.04 8.51 9.11
N LEU A 54 -1.17 8.08 7.85
CA LEU A 54 -0.87 6.69 7.46
C LEU A 54 0.60 6.36 7.68
N GLU A 55 1.50 7.25 7.28
CA GLU A 55 2.94 7.11 7.49
C GLU A 55 3.27 7.05 8.97
N GLY A 56 2.70 7.95 9.80
CA GLY A 56 2.89 7.94 11.25
C GLY A 56 2.47 6.62 11.89
N ARG A 57 1.32 6.06 11.48
CA ARG A 57 0.87 4.73 11.94
C ARG A 57 1.80 3.60 11.51
N VAL A 58 2.30 3.65 10.27
CA VAL A 58 3.25 2.66 9.76
C VAL A 58 4.58 2.76 10.50
N VAL A 59 5.14 3.95 10.65
CA VAL A 59 6.41 4.21 11.33
C VAL A 59 6.32 3.77 12.79
N SER A 60 5.26 4.14 13.51
CA SER A 60 5.06 3.73 14.91
C SER A 60 5.07 2.20 15.05
N ALA A 61 4.32 1.49 14.20
CA ALA A 61 4.27 0.03 14.24
C ALA A 61 5.62 -0.62 13.87
N LEU A 62 6.33 -0.08 12.87
CA LEU A 62 7.66 -0.56 12.48
C LEU A 62 8.69 -0.31 13.58
N ASP A 63 8.62 0.82 14.28
CA ASP A 63 9.51 1.13 15.39
C ASP A 63 9.27 0.21 16.59
N GLU A 64 8.02 -0.12 16.91
CA GLU A 64 7.70 -1.15 17.91
C GLU A 64 8.33 -2.51 17.56
N VAL A 65 8.24 -2.93 16.29
CA VAL A 65 8.87 -4.17 15.83
C VAL A 65 10.40 -4.07 15.90
N LYS A 66 10.99 -2.93 15.54
CA LYS A 66 12.44 -2.69 15.64
C LYS A 66 12.93 -2.72 17.08
N LEU A 67 12.13 -2.26 18.05
CA LEU A 67 12.46 -2.30 19.48
C LEU A 67 12.22 -3.68 20.11
N HIS A 68 11.42 -4.54 19.48
CA HIS A 68 11.08 -5.86 20.02
C HIS A 68 12.34 -6.73 20.26
N PRO A 69 12.47 -7.47 21.38
CA PRO A 69 13.69 -8.21 21.70
C PRO A 69 13.86 -9.51 20.89
N GLY A 70 12.83 -9.94 20.18
CA GLY A 70 12.87 -11.17 19.35
C GLY A 70 12.69 -12.46 20.13
N VAL A 71 12.26 -12.35 21.39
CA VAL A 71 11.87 -13.47 22.25
C VAL A 71 10.43 -13.26 22.68
N ARG A 72 9.71 -14.34 22.99
CA ARG A 72 8.32 -14.26 23.44
C ARG A 72 8.23 -13.42 24.73
N THR A 73 7.26 -12.52 24.80
CA THR A 73 6.99 -11.72 26.02
C THR A 73 6.08 -12.46 27.00
N SER A 74 5.24 -13.38 26.52
CA SER A 74 4.35 -14.23 27.32
C SER A 74 4.59 -15.71 27.02
N ALA A 75 4.24 -16.57 27.98
CA ALA A 75 4.26 -18.02 27.78
C ALA A 75 3.17 -18.50 26.82
N GLU A 76 2.11 -17.71 26.63
CA GLU A 76 0.90 -18.06 25.87
C GLU A 76 1.00 -17.72 24.38
N THR A 77 1.88 -16.78 24.00
CA THR A 77 2.02 -16.29 22.62
C THR A 77 3.36 -16.71 22.02
N ASN A 78 3.32 -17.14 20.77
CA ASN A 78 4.54 -17.37 20.00
C ASN A 78 5.11 -16.01 19.54
N VAL A 79 6.43 -15.86 19.58
CA VAL A 79 7.13 -14.63 19.11
C VAL A 79 6.74 -14.24 17.68
N HIS A 80 6.46 -15.23 16.81
CA HIS A 80 6.04 -14.99 15.43
C HIS A 80 4.63 -14.40 15.33
N GLU A 81 3.73 -14.79 16.25
CA GLU A 81 2.36 -14.27 16.33
C GLU A 81 2.34 -12.87 16.94
N GLU A 82 3.19 -12.63 17.94
CA GLU A 82 3.42 -11.32 18.55
C GLU A 82 3.95 -10.32 17.52
N LEU A 83 5.05 -10.64 16.84
CA LEU A 83 5.60 -9.81 15.75
C LEU A 83 4.61 -9.65 14.59
N GLY A 84 3.81 -10.67 14.29
CA GLY A 84 2.73 -10.60 13.30
C GLY A 84 1.62 -9.62 13.70
N THR A 85 1.30 -9.57 14.99
CA THR A 85 0.32 -8.63 15.56
C THR A 85 0.85 -7.19 15.48
N LEU A 86 2.12 -6.97 15.83
CA LEU A 86 2.76 -5.66 15.71
C LEU A 86 2.85 -5.17 14.26
N LEU A 87 3.06 -6.07 13.29
CA LEU A 87 3.07 -5.74 11.86
C LEU A 87 1.67 -5.61 11.24
N ARG A 88 0.60 -5.93 11.97
CA ARG A 88 -0.77 -5.91 11.44
C ARG A 88 -1.21 -4.52 10.95
N PRO A 89 -0.96 -3.41 11.67
CA PRO A 89 -1.30 -2.08 11.19
C PRO A 89 -0.60 -1.74 9.87
N VAL A 90 0.68 -2.13 9.74
CA VAL A 90 1.46 -1.94 8.51
C VAL A 90 0.83 -2.70 7.34
N LEU A 91 0.39 -3.93 7.57
CA LEU A 91 -0.26 -4.77 6.56
C LEU A 91 -1.59 -4.16 6.11
N GLU A 92 -2.39 -3.66 7.05
CA GLU A 92 -3.70 -3.06 6.77
C GLU A 92 -3.56 -1.75 5.98
N VAL A 93 -2.60 -0.90 6.34
CA VAL A 93 -2.26 0.31 5.58
C VAL A 93 -1.81 -0.05 4.16
N ALA A 94 -0.85 -0.96 4.04
CA ALA A 94 -0.26 -1.35 2.77
C ALA A 94 -1.21 -2.14 1.85
N ALA A 95 -2.32 -2.68 2.38
CA ALA A 95 -3.26 -3.46 1.59
C ALA A 95 -4.61 -2.77 1.34
N HIS A 96 -5.18 -2.07 2.34
CA HIS A 96 -6.61 -1.71 2.35
C HIS A 96 -6.90 -0.27 2.78
N THR A 97 -6.20 0.25 3.78
CA THR A 97 -6.44 1.61 4.28
C THR A 97 -5.94 2.67 3.29
N GLY A 98 -4.76 2.49 2.71
CA GLY A 98 -4.24 3.38 1.65
C GLY A 98 -5.21 3.54 0.46
N PRO A 99 -5.70 2.44 -0.15
CA PRO A 99 -6.75 2.49 -1.17
C PRO A 99 -8.01 3.24 -0.76
N SER A 100 -8.38 3.17 0.52
CA SER A 100 -9.58 3.83 1.04
C SER A 100 -9.36 5.33 1.24
N ILE A 101 -8.18 5.74 1.74
CA ILE A 101 -7.80 7.14 1.91
C ILE A 101 -7.70 7.87 0.56
N ALA A 102 -7.09 7.23 -0.44
CA ALA A 102 -7.01 7.77 -1.80
C ALA A 102 -8.41 8.10 -2.37
N ARG A 103 -9.41 7.28 -2.06
CA ARG A 103 -10.80 7.53 -2.46
C ARG A 103 -11.45 8.67 -1.68
N THR A 104 -11.33 8.64 -0.37
CA THR A 104 -12.02 9.59 0.52
C THR A 104 -11.60 11.03 0.26
N TYR A 105 -10.31 11.26 0.00
CA TYR A 105 -9.74 12.60 -0.13
C TYR A 105 -9.50 13.04 -1.57
N TYR A 106 -9.92 12.24 -2.57
CA TYR A 106 -9.91 12.68 -3.95
C TYR A 106 -10.90 13.84 -4.17
N ARG A 107 -10.38 14.98 -4.65
CA ARG A 107 -11.13 16.25 -4.78
C ARG A 107 -11.79 16.48 -6.14
N GLY A 108 -11.76 15.52 -7.06
CA GLY A 108 -12.43 15.70 -8.36
C GLY A 108 -11.65 16.51 -9.41
N VAL A 109 -10.41 16.89 -9.12
CA VAL A 109 -9.64 17.82 -9.96
C VAL A 109 -8.78 17.06 -10.97
N GLY A 110 -9.07 17.23 -12.27
CA GLY A 110 -8.27 16.68 -13.38
C GLY A 110 -8.91 15.52 -14.14
N SER A 111 -8.40 15.23 -15.33
CA SER A 111 -8.86 14.12 -16.19
C SER A 111 -8.56 12.72 -15.64
N ASP A 112 -7.65 12.66 -14.67
CA ASP A 112 -7.06 11.41 -14.18
C ASP A 112 -7.86 10.76 -13.05
N GLY A 113 -8.88 11.43 -12.52
CA GLY A 113 -9.75 10.83 -11.51
C GLY A 113 -9.04 10.50 -10.20
N VAL A 114 -9.64 9.58 -9.43
CA VAL A 114 -9.08 9.00 -8.19
C VAL A 114 -7.72 8.32 -8.42
N ASP A 115 -7.35 8.03 -9.68
CA ASP A 115 -6.14 7.28 -10.01
C ASP A 115 -4.86 8.05 -9.64
N SER A 116 -4.88 9.40 -9.64
CA SER A 116 -3.73 10.21 -9.18
C SER A 116 -3.53 10.11 -7.68
N ALA A 117 -4.58 10.36 -6.89
CA ALA A 117 -4.49 10.23 -5.42
C ALA A 117 -4.12 8.80 -4.99
N ALA A 118 -4.59 7.79 -5.71
CA ALA A 118 -4.21 6.40 -5.49
C ALA A 118 -2.75 6.10 -5.83
N ASP A 119 -2.18 6.78 -6.83
CA ASP A 119 -0.76 6.70 -7.16
C ASP A 119 0.08 7.36 -6.04
N ASP A 120 -0.28 8.56 -5.60
CA ASP A 120 0.45 9.32 -4.57
C ASP A 120 0.48 8.59 -3.22
N VAL A 121 -0.67 8.07 -2.77
CA VAL A 121 -0.77 7.30 -1.52
C VAL A 121 0.06 6.00 -1.63
N TYR A 122 0.01 5.32 -2.78
CA TYR A 122 0.78 4.08 -2.98
C TYR A 122 2.28 4.34 -2.95
N GLU A 123 2.74 5.36 -3.67
CA GLU A 123 4.16 5.71 -3.77
C GLU A 123 4.73 5.99 -2.38
N ARG A 124 4.13 6.92 -1.64
CA ARG A 124 4.59 7.30 -0.30
C ARG A 124 4.50 6.17 0.73
N THR A 125 3.34 5.53 0.84
CA THR A 125 3.12 4.57 1.94
C THR A 125 3.68 3.17 1.64
N VAL A 126 3.62 2.70 0.40
CA VAL A 126 4.00 1.33 0.05
C VAL A 126 5.38 1.29 -0.59
N SER A 127 5.60 2.06 -1.66
CA SER A 127 6.82 1.97 -2.48
C SER A 127 8.04 2.56 -1.76
N ASP A 128 7.86 3.70 -1.10
CA ASP A 128 8.96 4.44 -0.45
C ASP A 128 9.16 4.04 1.02
N LEU A 129 8.10 3.60 1.71
CA LEU A 129 8.14 3.31 3.15
C LEU A 129 8.09 1.80 3.46
N VAL A 130 6.95 1.14 3.23
CA VAL A 130 6.74 -0.24 3.71
C VAL A 130 7.67 -1.26 3.06
N LEU A 131 7.76 -1.27 1.72
CA LEU A 131 8.55 -2.29 1.01
C LEU A 131 10.06 -2.16 1.29
N PRO A 132 10.67 -0.96 1.26
CA PRO A 132 12.09 -0.80 1.56
C PRO A 132 12.44 -1.14 3.01
N VAL A 133 11.65 -0.69 3.99
CA VAL A 133 11.96 -0.96 5.41
C VAL A 133 11.84 -2.44 5.73
N LEU A 134 10.81 -3.14 5.22
CA LEU A 134 10.69 -4.58 5.46
C LEU A 134 11.73 -5.41 4.69
N LEU A 135 12.18 -4.94 3.53
CA LEU A 135 13.34 -5.52 2.87
C LEU A 135 14.57 -5.39 3.75
N GLU A 136 14.87 -4.19 4.25
CA GLU A 136 16.01 -3.95 5.14
C GLU A 136 15.95 -4.84 6.39
N MET A 137 14.78 -4.94 7.03
CA MET A 137 14.58 -5.81 8.19
C MET A 137 14.79 -7.29 7.84
N ALA A 138 14.34 -7.76 6.68
CA ALA A 138 14.56 -9.14 6.23
C ALA A 138 16.04 -9.44 5.96
N GLN A 139 16.81 -8.45 5.49
CA GLN A 139 18.20 -8.63 5.06
C GLN A 139 19.22 -8.37 6.17
N SER A 140 19.00 -7.37 7.01
CA SER A 140 20.03 -6.77 7.87
C SER A 140 19.75 -6.92 9.37
N ASP A 141 18.50 -7.13 9.79
CA ASP A 141 18.16 -7.20 11.21
C ASP A 141 18.92 -8.33 11.91
N MET A 142 19.51 -8.12 13.08
CA MET A 142 20.31 -9.17 13.75
C MET A 142 19.47 -10.26 14.40
N ILE A 143 18.17 -10.03 14.58
CA ILE A 143 17.25 -10.94 15.27
C ILE A 143 16.55 -11.84 14.24
N PRO A 144 16.75 -13.18 14.30
CA PRO A 144 16.14 -14.12 13.38
C PRO A 144 14.61 -14.01 13.32
N ALA A 145 13.94 -13.85 14.47
CA ALA A 145 12.48 -13.77 14.52
C ALA A 145 11.94 -12.60 13.67
N LYS A 146 12.60 -11.44 13.70
CA LYS A 146 12.21 -10.26 12.91
C LYS A 146 12.43 -10.47 11.42
N ARG A 147 13.56 -11.09 11.03
CA ARG A 147 13.79 -11.47 9.63
C ARG A 147 12.68 -12.39 9.12
N ALA A 148 12.32 -13.41 9.90
CA ALA A 148 11.27 -14.36 9.53
C ALA A 148 9.88 -13.70 9.46
N SER A 149 9.53 -12.84 10.43
CA SER A 149 8.28 -12.08 10.40
C SER A 149 8.19 -11.12 9.22
N SER A 150 9.30 -10.51 8.82
CA SER A 150 9.37 -9.65 7.62
C SER A 150 9.11 -10.44 6.34
N LEU A 151 9.63 -11.66 6.23
CA LEU A 151 9.32 -12.55 5.10
C LEU A 151 7.86 -13.01 5.08
N GLU A 152 7.32 -13.37 6.25
CA GLU A 152 5.91 -13.73 6.41
C GLU A 152 4.99 -12.55 6.06
N PHE A 153 5.41 -11.31 6.36
CA PHE A 153 4.67 -10.11 5.95
C PHE A 153 4.50 -10.05 4.43
N PHE A 154 5.55 -10.25 3.63
CA PHE A 154 5.42 -10.26 2.17
C PHE A 154 4.42 -11.31 1.68
N ARG A 155 4.41 -12.50 2.32
CA ARG A 155 3.43 -13.54 2.03
C ARG A 155 2.00 -13.10 2.33
N HIS A 156 1.77 -12.48 3.49
CA HIS A 156 0.47 -11.96 3.87
C HIS A 156 0.03 -10.79 2.98
N LEU A 157 0.92 -9.85 2.68
CA LEU A 157 0.65 -8.72 1.80
C LEU A 157 0.23 -9.20 0.41
N TRP A 158 0.93 -10.19 -0.15
CA TRP A 158 0.55 -10.81 -1.41
C TRP A 158 -0.88 -11.38 -1.38
N GLN A 159 -1.26 -12.05 -0.28
CA GLN A 159 -2.60 -12.61 -0.12
C GLN A 159 -3.66 -11.51 0.02
N GLU A 160 -3.39 -10.47 0.81
CA GLU A 160 -4.30 -9.34 1.02
C GLU A 160 -4.51 -8.52 -0.26
N TRP A 161 -3.46 -8.32 -1.06
CA TRP A 161 -3.53 -7.64 -2.36
C TRP A 161 -4.40 -8.35 -3.39
N HIS A 162 -4.72 -9.63 -3.19
CA HIS A 162 -5.64 -10.37 -4.06
C HIS A 162 -7.09 -10.34 -3.55
N LYS A 163 -7.35 -9.70 -2.40
CA LYS A 163 -8.71 -9.50 -1.90
C LYS A 163 -9.34 -8.24 -2.49
N ALA A 164 -10.66 -8.20 -2.46
CA ALA A 164 -11.43 -7.03 -2.88
C ALA A 164 -11.06 -5.80 -2.02
N GLY A 165 -11.07 -4.61 -2.62
CA GLY A 165 -10.75 -3.36 -1.95
C GLY A 165 -9.25 -2.99 -1.94
N SER A 166 -8.36 -3.89 -2.35
CA SER A 166 -6.92 -3.70 -2.31
C SER A 166 -6.30 -3.15 -3.60
N TRP A 167 -4.99 -2.93 -3.62
CA TRP A 167 -4.25 -2.37 -4.77
C TRP A 167 -4.33 -3.18 -6.07
N LEU A 168 -4.54 -4.50 -6.02
CA LEU A 168 -4.67 -5.35 -7.22
C LEU A 168 -6.10 -5.78 -7.51
N ASP A 169 -7.09 -5.25 -6.79
CA ASP A 169 -8.49 -5.54 -7.05
C ASP A 169 -8.83 -5.18 -8.50
N SER A 170 -9.25 -6.21 -9.24
CA SER A 170 -9.57 -6.13 -10.66
C SER A 170 -10.98 -6.62 -10.97
N THR A 171 -11.68 -7.12 -9.95
CA THR A 171 -12.99 -7.76 -10.08
C THR A 171 -14.13 -6.80 -9.85
N THR A 172 -13.88 -5.63 -9.25
CA THR A 172 -14.86 -4.54 -9.25
C THR A 172 -14.75 -3.71 -10.51
N SER A 173 -15.27 -4.27 -11.59
CA SER A 173 -15.74 -3.51 -12.75
C SER A 173 -16.94 -2.58 -12.42
N GLY A 174 -17.36 -2.50 -11.15
CA GLY A 174 -18.40 -1.60 -10.65
C GLY A 174 -17.83 -0.56 -9.70
N SER A 175 -18.29 0.68 -9.88
CA SER A 175 -18.02 1.95 -9.17
C SER A 175 -17.80 1.93 -7.63
N GLY A 176 -18.01 0.82 -6.93
CA GLY A 176 -18.12 0.79 -5.47
C GLY A 176 -16.88 0.38 -4.66
N THR A 177 -15.99 -0.50 -5.15
CA THR A 177 -14.92 -1.08 -4.29
C THR A 177 -13.55 -1.15 -4.98
N GLY A 178 -12.49 -0.83 -4.23
CA GLY A 178 -11.09 -0.77 -4.69
C GLY A 178 -10.53 0.67 -4.78
N PRO A 179 -9.20 0.85 -4.91
CA PRO A 179 -8.52 2.16 -4.89
C PRO A 179 -8.98 3.12 -5.98
N HIS A 180 -9.60 2.59 -7.04
CA HIS A 180 -9.97 3.33 -8.24
C HIS A 180 -11.50 3.51 -8.41
N GLY A 181 -12.28 3.16 -7.39
CA GLY A 181 -13.74 3.28 -7.35
C GLY A 181 -14.21 4.60 -6.73
N ALA A 182 -15.32 5.16 -7.22
CA ALA A 182 -15.81 6.48 -6.82
C ALA A 182 -16.48 6.51 -5.42
N GLY A 183 -16.67 5.36 -4.77
CA GLY A 183 -17.18 5.30 -3.40
C GLY A 183 -18.59 5.86 -3.25
N GLY A 184 -19.61 5.01 -3.33
CA GLY A 184 -20.93 5.32 -2.75
C GLY A 184 -21.62 6.62 -3.20
N SER A 185 -21.51 7.03 -4.47
CA SER A 185 -22.51 7.93 -5.05
C SER A 185 -23.44 7.12 -5.94
N SER A 186 -24.69 6.98 -5.51
CA SER A 186 -25.81 6.47 -6.30
C SER A 186 -26.02 7.35 -7.54
N GLY A 187 -25.25 7.10 -8.60
CA GLY A 187 -25.23 7.87 -9.83
C GLY A 187 -24.86 6.97 -10.99
N GLY A 188 -25.64 7.03 -12.07
CA GLY A 188 -25.72 6.04 -13.14
C GLY A 188 -24.39 5.50 -13.66
N GLY A 189 -24.40 4.22 -14.05
CA GLY A 189 -23.25 3.48 -14.56
C GLY A 189 -22.55 4.18 -15.70
N THR A 190 -21.54 4.97 -15.36
CA THR A 190 -20.64 5.59 -16.33
C THR A 190 -19.56 4.56 -16.62
N THR A 191 -19.53 4.07 -17.86
CA THR A 191 -18.50 3.13 -18.31
C THR A 191 -17.13 3.79 -18.19
N VAL A 192 -16.20 3.18 -17.44
CA VAL A 192 -14.83 3.69 -17.29
C VAL A 192 -14.16 3.75 -18.67
N PRO A 193 -13.57 4.89 -19.07
CA PRO A 193 -12.85 5.02 -20.33
C PRO A 193 -11.80 3.92 -20.54
N ARG A 194 -11.69 3.40 -21.78
CA ARG A 194 -10.75 2.31 -22.12
C ARG A 194 -9.29 2.62 -21.79
N HIS A 195 -8.87 3.89 -21.93
CA HIS A 195 -7.50 4.29 -21.63
C HIS A 195 -7.19 4.19 -20.12
N LEU A 196 -8.15 4.55 -19.26
CA LEU A 196 -8.03 4.38 -17.80
C LEU A 196 -8.01 2.91 -17.41
N LEU A 197 -8.85 2.07 -18.02
CA LEU A 197 -8.81 0.62 -17.80
C LEU A 197 -7.45 0.00 -18.17
N LYS A 198 -6.84 0.45 -19.27
CA LYS A 198 -5.49 0.03 -19.65
C LYS A 198 -4.46 0.50 -18.62
N ARG A 199 -4.47 1.79 -18.24
CA ARG A 199 -3.57 2.36 -17.21
C ARG A 199 -3.67 1.59 -15.89
N ARG A 200 -4.88 1.30 -15.42
CA ARG A 200 -5.13 0.53 -14.19
C ARG A 200 -4.58 -0.89 -14.27
N LYS A 201 -4.74 -1.56 -15.41
CA LYS A 201 -4.16 -2.89 -15.65
C LYS A 201 -2.63 -2.84 -15.63
N ASP A 202 -2.05 -1.84 -16.27
CA ASP A 202 -0.59 -1.66 -16.32
C ASP A 202 -0.03 -1.35 -14.92
N LYS A 203 -0.69 -0.48 -14.16
CA LYS A 203 -0.35 -0.17 -12.76
C LYS A 203 -0.48 -1.39 -11.85
N ARG A 204 -1.56 -2.16 -11.97
CA ARG A 204 -1.71 -3.43 -11.25
C ARG A 204 -0.53 -4.36 -11.50
N LEU A 205 -0.16 -4.57 -12.77
CA LEU A 205 0.97 -5.43 -13.13
C LEU A 205 2.30 -4.88 -12.61
N ALA A 206 2.49 -3.56 -12.61
CA ALA A 206 3.68 -2.91 -12.07
C ALA A 206 3.79 -3.13 -10.55
N ARG A 207 2.72 -2.86 -9.80
CA ARG A 207 2.66 -3.09 -8.33
C ARG A 207 2.90 -4.55 -7.99
N GLU A 208 2.23 -5.47 -8.70
CA GLU A 208 2.43 -6.92 -8.55
C GLU A 208 3.90 -7.31 -8.74
N GLY A 209 4.54 -6.80 -9.81
CA GLY A 209 5.96 -7.05 -10.07
C GLY A 209 6.89 -6.44 -9.03
N GLU A 210 6.57 -5.26 -8.52
CA GLU A 210 7.32 -4.60 -7.46
C GLU A 210 7.32 -5.42 -6.16
N LEU A 211 6.15 -5.83 -5.68
CA LEU A 211 6.03 -6.67 -4.49
C LEU A 211 6.82 -7.98 -4.64
N LEU A 212 6.69 -8.65 -5.78
CA LEU A 212 7.43 -9.89 -6.04
C LEU A 212 8.94 -9.65 -6.06
N ARG A 213 9.40 -8.52 -6.62
CA ARG A 213 10.82 -8.15 -6.61
C ARG A 213 11.33 -8.01 -5.17
N TYR A 214 10.65 -7.23 -4.34
CA TYR A 214 11.03 -7.04 -2.94
C TYR A 214 10.99 -8.36 -2.16
N TRP A 215 9.95 -9.17 -2.35
CA TRP A 215 9.82 -10.45 -1.67
C TRP A 215 10.94 -11.43 -2.05
N VAL A 216 11.29 -11.53 -3.33
CA VAL A 216 12.41 -12.36 -3.80
C VAL A 216 13.74 -11.81 -3.28
N GLN A 217 13.96 -10.50 -3.29
CA GLN A 217 15.17 -9.88 -2.76
C GLN A 217 15.34 -10.14 -1.26
N ALA A 218 14.26 -10.03 -0.48
CA ALA A 218 14.24 -10.38 0.94
C ALA A 218 14.59 -11.87 1.13
N SER A 219 13.97 -12.73 0.33
CA SER A 219 14.17 -14.18 0.37
C SER A 219 15.61 -14.61 0.07
N ILE A 220 16.31 -13.94 -0.86
CA ILE A 220 17.71 -14.23 -1.20
C ILE A 220 18.61 -14.07 0.02
N ALA A 221 18.45 -13.02 0.83
CA ALA A 221 19.31 -12.81 2.00
C ALA A 221 19.19 -13.94 3.02
N CYS A 222 18.01 -14.54 3.12
CA CYS A 222 17.75 -15.68 3.99
C CYS A 222 18.45 -16.97 3.54
N THR A 223 18.96 -17.00 2.30
CA THR A 223 19.72 -18.14 1.76
C THR A 223 21.22 -18.05 2.02
N LEU A 224 21.72 -16.95 2.60
CA LEU A 224 23.14 -16.75 2.87
C LEU A 224 23.62 -17.60 4.06
N PRO A 225 24.90 -18.03 4.08
CA PRO A 225 25.53 -18.62 5.26
C PRO A 225 25.51 -17.63 6.43
N GLY A 226 25.38 -18.12 7.67
CA GLY A 226 25.31 -17.26 8.86
C GLY A 226 23.91 -16.69 9.14
N VAL A 227 23.01 -16.67 8.15
CA VAL A 227 21.63 -16.22 8.29
C VAL A 227 20.76 -17.40 8.70
N PHE A 228 20.17 -17.33 9.90
CA PHE A 228 19.40 -18.40 10.56
C PHE A 228 20.20 -19.68 10.89
N THR A 229 21.43 -19.55 11.39
CA THR A 229 22.34 -20.69 11.57
C THR A 229 22.82 -20.94 13.01
N SER A 230 22.17 -20.39 14.04
CA SER A 230 22.46 -20.73 15.43
C SER A 230 21.45 -21.77 15.97
N GLU A 231 21.61 -22.17 17.24
CA GLU A 231 21.08 -23.35 17.93
C GLU A 231 19.60 -23.72 17.66
N ASN A 232 19.18 -24.92 18.06
CA ASN A 232 17.87 -25.55 17.78
C ASN A 232 16.62 -24.64 17.85
N ALA A 233 16.60 -23.60 18.70
CA ALA A 233 15.52 -22.61 18.78
C ALA A 233 15.40 -21.75 17.50
N GLU A 234 16.50 -21.50 16.78
CA GLU A 234 16.49 -20.80 15.51
C GLU A 234 16.06 -21.68 14.34
N SER A 235 16.15 -23.01 14.43
CA SER A 235 15.79 -23.90 13.31
C SER A 235 14.30 -23.79 12.93
N ALA A 236 13.41 -23.50 13.88
CA ALA A 236 11.99 -23.26 13.62
C ALA A 236 11.73 -21.88 12.98
N THR A 237 12.52 -20.89 13.35
CA THR A 237 12.48 -19.54 12.77
C THR A 237 13.06 -19.54 11.35
N ALA A 238 14.15 -20.27 11.15
CA ALA A 238 14.78 -20.54 9.86
C ALA A 238 13.83 -21.24 8.88
N SER A 239 13.16 -22.31 9.33
CA SER A 239 12.23 -23.07 8.50
C SER A 239 11.02 -22.22 8.09
N ARG A 240 10.48 -21.39 9.00
CA ARG A 240 9.44 -20.40 8.68
C ARG A 240 9.91 -19.40 7.61
N GLY A 241 11.11 -18.85 7.76
CA GLY A 241 11.70 -17.96 6.75
C GLY A 241 11.80 -18.62 5.38
N ILE A 242 12.27 -19.88 5.32
CA ILE A 242 12.36 -20.63 4.06
C ILE A 242 10.98 -20.93 3.47
N ILE A 243 9.98 -21.26 4.29
CA ILE A 243 8.60 -21.49 3.83
C ILE A 243 8.01 -20.19 3.25
N ALA A 244 8.19 -19.06 3.94
CA ALA A 244 7.75 -17.76 3.45
C ALA A 244 8.45 -17.38 2.14
N ALA A 245 9.76 -17.62 2.03
CA ALA A 245 10.51 -17.46 0.78
C ALA A 245 9.99 -18.37 -0.34
N SER A 246 9.67 -19.63 -0.02
CA SER A 246 9.13 -20.61 -0.96
C SER A 246 7.82 -20.16 -1.60
N ALA A 247 6.97 -19.48 -0.82
CA ALA A 247 5.67 -19.03 -1.27
C ALA A 247 5.75 -17.96 -2.39
N SER A 248 6.89 -17.26 -2.51
CA SER A 248 7.13 -16.28 -3.59
C SER A 248 7.38 -16.92 -4.95
N LEU A 249 7.84 -18.19 -4.98
CA LEU A 249 8.37 -18.81 -6.19
C LEU A 249 7.33 -18.96 -7.30
N ARG A 250 6.17 -19.55 -6.98
CA ARG A 250 5.11 -19.77 -7.97
C ARG A 250 4.54 -18.46 -8.52
N PRO A 251 4.18 -17.46 -7.68
CA PRO A 251 3.84 -16.12 -8.16
C PRO A 251 4.90 -15.49 -9.07
N SER A 252 6.18 -15.56 -8.67
CA SER A 252 7.29 -14.98 -9.42
C SER A 252 7.47 -15.64 -10.79
N LEU A 253 7.41 -16.97 -10.88
CA LEU A 253 7.48 -17.69 -12.15
C LEU A 253 6.30 -17.34 -13.07
N LYS A 254 5.08 -17.20 -12.51
CA LYS A 254 3.91 -16.76 -13.27
C LYS A 254 4.10 -15.34 -13.82
N HIS A 255 4.60 -14.42 -13.00
CA HIS A 255 4.89 -13.05 -13.40
C HIS A 255 5.96 -12.99 -14.49
N ILE A 256 7.03 -13.78 -14.38
CA ILE A 256 8.05 -13.93 -15.42
C ILE A 256 7.42 -14.38 -16.73
N VAL A 257 6.60 -15.44 -16.73
CA VAL A 257 5.95 -15.95 -17.95
C VAL A 257 5.06 -14.89 -18.62
N GLN A 258 4.40 -14.05 -17.82
CA GLN A 258 3.55 -12.97 -18.33
C GLN A 258 4.35 -11.83 -18.95
N ARG A 259 5.56 -11.54 -18.45
CA ARG A 259 6.34 -10.34 -18.81
C ARG A 259 7.49 -10.61 -19.78
N ILE A 260 8.02 -11.83 -19.79
CA ILE A 260 9.26 -12.15 -20.51
C ILE A 260 9.14 -11.99 -22.03
N LYS A 261 7.93 -12.10 -22.59
CA LYS A 261 7.67 -11.92 -24.02
C LYS A 261 7.87 -10.46 -24.48
N ASP A 262 7.62 -9.51 -23.59
CA ASP A 262 7.66 -8.08 -23.87
C ASP A 262 8.96 -7.44 -23.33
N ALA A 263 9.87 -8.23 -22.76
CA ALA A 263 11.10 -7.77 -22.16
C ALA A 263 12.26 -7.88 -23.17
N ASP A 264 13.15 -6.88 -23.17
CA ASP A 264 14.47 -7.01 -23.79
C ASP A 264 15.36 -7.96 -22.97
N ASP A 265 16.53 -8.34 -23.48
CA ASP A 265 17.43 -9.29 -22.79
C ASP A 265 17.80 -8.82 -21.37
N ARG A 266 17.98 -7.50 -21.19
CA ARG A 266 18.27 -6.91 -19.88
C ARG A 266 17.07 -7.02 -18.94
N GLY A 267 15.86 -6.71 -19.42
CA GLY A 267 14.62 -6.86 -18.68
C GLY A 267 14.33 -8.31 -18.31
N ALA A 268 14.53 -9.25 -19.24
CA ALA A 268 14.37 -10.67 -18.99
C ALA A 268 15.34 -11.16 -17.90
N ASN A 269 16.60 -10.73 -17.95
CA ASN A 269 17.58 -11.06 -16.93
C ASN A 269 17.22 -10.47 -15.56
N ARG A 270 16.71 -9.23 -15.51
CA ARG A 270 16.25 -8.58 -14.26
C ARG A 270 15.07 -9.32 -13.62
N LEU A 271 14.19 -9.93 -14.42
CA LEU A 271 13.06 -10.72 -13.93
C LEU A 271 13.51 -12.11 -13.46
N TYR A 272 14.36 -12.78 -14.22
CA TYR A 272 14.71 -14.19 -14.02
C TYR A 272 15.82 -14.40 -12.97
N ALA A 273 16.89 -13.60 -13.03
CA ALA A 273 18.09 -13.85 -12.23
C ALA A 273 17.86 -13.81 -10.71
N PRO A 274 17.07 -12.88 -10.13
CA PRO A 274 16.80 -12.89 -8.69
C PRO A 274 16.10 -14.17 -8.23
N VAL A 275 15.12 -14.65 -9.01
CA VAL A 275 14.38 -15.88 -8.68
C VAL A 275 15.32 -17.08 -8.70
N MET A 276 16.19 -17.17 -9.70
CA MET A 276 17.16 -18.27 -9.77
C MET A 276 18.23 -18.20 -8.69
N LYS A 277 18.68 -17.00 -8.30
CA LYS A 277 19.58 -16.84 -7.14
C LYS A 277 18.95 -17.35 -5.85
N MET A 278 17.66 -17.10 -5.64
CA MET A 278 16.92 -17.66 -4.50
C MET A 278 16.89 -19.19 -4.56
N VAL A 279 16.58 -19.78 -5.72
CA VAL A 279 16.59 -21.24 -5.92
C VAL A 279 17.97 -21.83 -5.64
N GLU A 280 19.02 -21.25 -6.22
CA GLU A 280 20.41 -21.66 -6.00
C GLU A 280 20.77 -21.64 -4.51
N GLY A 281 20.42 -20.56 -3.81
CA GLY A 281 20.69 -20.41 -2.38
C GLY A 281 20.02 -21.48 -1.52
N VAL A 282 18.76 -21.82 -1.79
CA VAL A 282 18.06 -22.90 -1.08
C VAL A 282 18.69 -24.27 -1.37
N LEU A 283 19.11 -24.54 -2.61
CA LEU A 283 19.80 -25.78 -2.97
C LEU A 283 21.15 -25.90 -2.25
N LYS A 284 21.92 -24.81 -2.14
CA LYS A 284 23.17 -24.80 -1.38
C LYS A 284 22.92 -25.12 0.10
N LYS A 285 21.87 -24.57 0.72
CA LYS A 285 21.51 -24.92 2.10
C LYS A 285 21.12 -26.39 2.25
N LEU A 286 20.41 -26.96 1.28
CA LEU A 286 19.99 -28.37 1.30
C LEU A 286 21.16 -29.34 1.19
N PHE A 287 22.11 -29.08 0.28
CA PHE A 287 23.14 -30.07 -0.09
C PHE A 287 24.52 -29.79 0.51
N LEU A 288 24.83 -28.53 0.87
CA LEU A 288 26.20 -28.12 1.22
C LEU A 288 26.35 -27.62 2.66
N SER A 289 25.26 -27.53 3.43
CA SER A 289 25.28 -26.99 4.80
C SER A 289 24.80 -28.05 5.80
N GLN A 290 25.48 -28.19 6.94
CA GLN A 290 24.92 -28.92 8.09
C GLN A 290 23.78 -28.06 8.66
N GLN A 291 22.54 -28.53 8.54
CA GLN A 291 21.35 -27.80 8.97
C GLN A 291 20.50 -28.66 9.91
N GLY A 292 19.71 -28.01 10.77
CA GLY A 292 18.71 -28.70 11.58
C GLY A 292 17.62 -29.35 10.72
N GLU A 293 16.99 -30.39 11.25
CA GLU A 293 15.97 -31.20 10.56
C GLU A 293 14.82 -30.36 9.98
N ALA A 294 14.37 -29.33 10.72
CA ALA A 294 13.29 -28.46 10.27
C ALA A 294 13.67 -27.60 9.05
N VAL A 295 14.94 -27.17 8.97
CA VAL A 295 15.45 -26.43 7.80
C VAL A 295 15.54 -27.36 6.59
N LEU A 296 16.06 -28.57 6.77
CA LEU A 296 16.11 -29.57 5.70
C LEU A 296 14.71 -29.89 5.16
N SER A 297 13.74 -30.10 6.05
CA SER A 297 12.34 -30.31 5.67
C SER A 297 11.76 -29.14 4.85
N ALA A 298 12.01 -27.90 5.27
CA ALA A 298 11.59 -26.70 4.53
C ALA A 298 12.27 -26.59 3.15
N CYS A 299 13.57 -26.87 3.06
CA CYS A 299 14.31 -26.89 1.80
C CYS A 299 13.80 -27.99 0.84
N ILE A 300 13.44 -29.17 1.36
CA ILE A 300 12.81 -30.24 0.58
C ILE A 300 11.46 -29.78 0.03
N LYS A 301 10.65 -29.09 0.83
CA LYS A 301 9.38 -28.51 0.38
C LYS A 301 9.57 -27.42 -0.67
N PHE A 302 10.60 -26.59 -0.55
CA PHE A 302 10.96 -25.65 -1.60
C PHE A 302 11.30 -26.38 -2.91
N LEU A 303 12.12 -27.43 -2.85
CA LEU A 303 12.51 -28.22 -4.02
C LEU A 303 11.30 -28.90 -4.69
N GLU A 304 10.36 -29.42 -3.91
CA GLU A 304 9.09 -29.94 -4.40
C GLU A 304 8.36 -28.90 -5.26
N ILE A 305 8.26 -27.64 -4.79
CA ILE A 305 7.63 -26.54 -5.53
C ILE A 305 8.39 -26.23 -6.83
N VAL A 306 9.73 -26.19 -6.79
CA VAL A 306 10.56 -25.99 -7.99
C VAL A 306 10.28 -27.07 -9.02
N ILE A 307 10.34 -28.34 -8.63
CA ILE A 307 10.09 -29.47 -9.52
C ILE A 307 8.68 -29.39 -10.10
N LEU A 308 7.66 -29.11 -9.29
CA LEU A 308 6.28 -28.97 -9.75
C LEU A 308 6.08 -27.80 -10.72
N CYS A 309 6.77 -26.68 -10.52
CA CYS A 309 6.67 -25.52 -11.41
C CYS A 309 7.43 -25.71 -12.73
N CYS A 310 8.51 -26.49 -12.72
CA CYS A 310 9.34 -26.77 -13.90
C CYS A 310 8.95 -28.06 -14.63
N SER A 311 8.09 -28.89 -14.06
CA SER A 311 7.59 -30.11 -14.68
C SER A 311 6.38 -29.81 -15.56
N ARG A 312 6.32 -30.46 -16.73
CA ARG A 312 5.06 -30.50 -17.47
C ARG A 312 4.06 -31.27 -16.63
N LYS A 313 2.88 -30.69 -16.39
CA LYS A 313 1.74 -31.49 -15.92
C LYS A 313 1.55 -32.64 -16.90
N PRO A 314 1.49 -33.90 -16.44
CA PRO A 314 1.05 -34.98 -17.31
C PRO A 314 -0.28 -34.55 -17.91
N GLN A 315 -0.40 -34.56 -19.24
CA GLN A 315 -1.69 -34.44 -19.90
C GLN A 315 -2.46 -35.74 -19.65
N GLU A 316 -2.88 -35.99 -18.41
CA GLU A 316 -3.69 -37.16 -18.09
C GLU A 316 -5.18 -36.80 -18.24
N ALA A 317 -5.76 -37.41 -19.28
CA ALA A 317 -7.15 -37.84 -19.38
C ALA A 317 -8.31 -36.84 -19.58
N ALA A 318 -8.08 -35.54 -19.82
CA ALA A 318 -9.18 -34.65 -20.25
C ALA A 318 -9.39 -34.64 -21.79
N ALA A 319 -8.34 -34.94 -22.57
CA ALA A 319 -8.40 -34.88 -24.04
C ALA A 319 -9.04 -36.13 -24.69
N ARG A 320 -9.19 -37.25 -23.96
CA ARG A 320 -9.84 -38.47 -24.51
C ARG A 320 -11.36 -38.47 -24.44
N ARG A 321 -12.01 -37.49 -23.80
CA ARG A 321 -13.49 -37.39 -23.73
C ARG A 321 -14.13 -36.39 -24.70
N ARG A 322 -13.36 -35.67 -25.52
CA ARG A 322 -13.89 -34.76 -26.57
C ARG A 322 -13.70 -35.28 -27.99
N GLY A 323 -13.66 -36.61 -28.15
CA GLY A 323 -13.49 -37.28 -29.44
C GLY A 323 -14.49 -38.40 -29.71
N GLN A 324 -15.63 -38.39 -29.03
CA GLN A 324 -16.80 -39.19 -29.37
C GLN A 324 -18.05 -38.36 -29.09
N ASN A 325 -18.52 -37.68 -30.13
CA ASN A 325 -19.91 -37.36 -30.45
C ASN A 325 -19.92 -36.61 -31.78
#